data_AF-A0A1M3DHY9-F1
#
_entry.id   AF-A0A1M3DHY9-F1
#
_cell.length_a   1.000
_cell.length_b   1.000
_cell.length_c   1.000
_cell.angle_alpha   90.00
_cell.angle_beta   90.00
_cell.angle_gamma   90.00
#
_symmetry.space_group_name_H-M   'P 1'
#
loop_
_entity.id
_entity.type
_entity.pdbx_description
1 polymer ?
#
loop_
_entity_poly.entity_id
_entity_poly.type
_entity_poly.pdbx_seq_one_letter_code
_entity_poly.pdbx_strand_id
1 'polypeptide(L)'
;MTSRRFLLLLLLVASPAEAQVCGGASATVASDGRALGHLPYGDVAPGDLVTAPPGVAIRGTCRLRPEAMAALQRLLAAAAGDPKVEGQLYALSCHRSIESQEATFCKPRAEATDGDRSISVAPPGHSEHGTGYALDFTVRPADGCRDAEACMAAKPAFRWLRENAPRFGFELSFPPGNAQHVKWEPWHWRWVGTSAHEPGAARARFIFARARREFPADPAIVDPPPPPPVVSAPPPPPPPAAPVESKKGRKKRQAKE
;
A
#
# COMPACT_ATOMS: atom_id res chain seq x y z
N MET A 1 58.96 -32.00 14.61
CA MET A 1 58.16 -30.99 15.35
C MET A 1 57.15 -30.39 14.39
N THR A 2 55.91 -30.88 14.39
CA THR A 2 54.82 -30.42 13.53
C THR A 2 53.99 -29.36 14.26
N SER A 3 54.14 -28.11 13.86
CA SER A 3 53.37 -26.99 14.39
C SER A 3 51.95 -27.02 13.82
N ARG A 4 50.97 -27.42 14.64
CA ARG A 4 49.54 -27.29 14.32
C ARG A 4 49.14 -25.83 14.50
N ARG A 5 48.89 -25.13 13.38
CA ARG A 5 48.18 -23.84 13.39
C ARG A 5 46.70 -24.11 13.66
N PHE A 6 46.23 -23.74 14.84
CA PHE A 6 44.80 -23.64 15.13
C PHE A 6 44.28 -22.35 14.47
N LEU A 7 43.46 -22.49 13.43
CA LEU A 7 42.69 -21.38 12.88
C LEU A 7 41.48 -21.19 13.80
N LEU A 8 41.48 -20.12 14.61
CA LEU A 8 40.36 -19.75 15.45
C LEU A 8 39.26 -19.15 14.57
N LEU A 9 38.20 -19.92 14.30
CA LEU A 9 37.03 -19.44 13.57
C LEU A 9 36.19 -18.57 14.53
N LEU A 10 36.30 -17.24 14.43
CA LEU A 10 35.38 -16.33 15.12
C LEU A 10 33.99 -16.45 14.47
N LEU A 11 33.05 -17.06 15.18
CA LEU A 11 31.62 -16.99 14.85
C LEU A 11 31.14 -15.56 15.15
N LEU A 12 30.94 -14.76 14.09
CA LEU A 12 30.24 -13.48 14.17
C LEU A 12 28.76 -13.77 14.47
N VAL A 13 28.38 -13.72 15.75
CA VAL A 13 26.96 -13.69 16.12
C VAL A 13 26.42 -12.32 15.74
N ALA A 14 25.54 -12.26 14.74
CA ALA A 14 24.87 -11.02 14.37
C ALA A 14 24.01 -10.55 15.56
N SER A 15 24.25 -9.33 16.04
CA SER A 15 23.36 -8.69 17.00
C SER A 15 21.95 -8.55 16.40
N PRO A 16 20.88 -8.72 17.20
CA PRO A 16 19.54 -8.48 16.72
C PRO A 16 19.42 -7.03 16.24
N ALA A 17 18.59 -6.82 15.20
CA ALA A 17 18.27 -5.47 14.76
C ALA A 17 17.46 -4.75 15.83
N GLU A 18 17.68 -3.45 15.98
CA GLU A 18 17.08 -2.62 17.02
C GLU A 18 16.35 -1.44 16.35
N ALA A 19 15.17 -1.10 16.88
CA ALA A 19 14.37 0.02 16.44
C ALA A 19 14.34 1.11 17.51
N GLN A 20 14.51 2.37 17.14
CA GLN A 20 14.50 3.49 18.07
C GLN A 20 13.12 3.64 18.75
N VAL A 21 13.13 3.89 20.05
CA VAL A 21 11.97 4.26 20.86
C VAL A 21 12.32 5.48 21.72
N CYS A 22 11.60 5.73 22.81
CA CYS A 22 11.71 6.99 23.55
C CYS A 22 13.01 7.16 24.32
N GLY A 23 13.49 8.42 24.40
CA GLY A 23 14.63 8.77 25.24
C GLY A 23 15.96 8.14 24.81
N GLY A 24 16.11 7.82 23.52
CA GLY A 24 17.30 7.16 22.98
C GLY A 24 17.39 5.65 23.27
N ALA A 25 16.35 5.05 23.84
CA ALA A 25 16.25 3.60 23.99
C ALA A 25 15.90 2.92 22.66
N SER A 26 16.03 1.60 22.62
CA SER A 26 15.65 0.77 21.48
C SER A 26 14.79 -0.42 21.88
N ALA A 27 13.99 -0.90 20.94
CA ALA A 27 13.24 -2.14 21.03
C ALA A 27 13.80 -3.15 20.02
N THR A 28 13.93 -4.40 20.45
CA THR A 28 14.36 -5.49 19.58
C THR A 28 13.38 -5.72 18.45
N VAL A 29 13.91 -5.81 17.24
CA VAL A 29 13.16 -6.21 16.05
C VAL A 29 13.01 -7.73 16.07
N ALA A 30 11.77 -8.21 16.02
CA ALA A 30 11.48 -9.63 16.01
C ALA A 30 12.01 -10.31 14.73
N SER A 31 12.05 -11.64 14.72
CA SER A 31 12.50 -12.41 13.54
C SER A 31 11.62 -12.19 12.31
N ASP A 32 10.37 -11.79 12.52
CA ASP A 32 9.47 -11.33 11.47
C ASP A 32 9.72 -9.86 11.09
N GLY A 33 10.82 -9.24 11.47
CA GLY A 33 11.17 -7.87 11.10
C GLY A 33 10.30 -6.77 11.71
N ARG A 34 9.35 -7.09 12.61
CA ARG A 34 8.51 -6.08 13.27
C ARG A 34 9.16 -5.57 14.55
N ALA A 35 9.02 -4.27 14.80
CA ALA A 35 9.31 -3.66 16.11
C ALA A 35 7.98 -3.32 16.79
N LEU A 36 7.76 -3.87 17.99
CA LEU A 36 6.54 -3.64 18.78
C LEU A 36 5.23 -3.90 17.98
N GLY A 37 5.24 -4.88 17.08
CA GLY A 37 4.11 -5.22 16.21
C GLY A 37 4.04 -4.45 14.88
N HIS A 38 4.98 -3.55 14.57
CA HIS A 38 4.94 -2.71 13.37
C HIS A 38 6.01 -3.05 12.34
N LEU A 39 5.61 -3.09 11.06
CA LEU A 39 6.53 -3.26 9.93
C LEU A 39 7.36 -1.98 9.70
N PRO A 40 8.62 -2.09 9.23
CA PRO A 40 9.45 -0.94 8.91
C PRO A 40 9.02 -0.32 7.57
N TYR A 41 8.95 1.02 7.53
CA TYR A 41 8.56 1.77 6.33
C TYR A 41 9.55 2.87 5.94
N GLY A 42 10.35 3.35 6.89
CA GLY A 42 11.31 4.44 6.67
C GLY A 42 10.64 5.81 6.50
N ASP A 43 11.30 6.70 5.75
CA ASP A 43 10.82 8.05 5.46
C ASP A 43 10.97 8.37 3.98
N VAL A 44 9.93 8.95 3.39
CA VAL A 44 9.98 9.48 2.03
C VAL A 44 10.84 10.75 2.00
N ALA A 45 11.64 10.89 0.94
CA ALA A 45 12.41 12.12 0.74
C ALA A 45 11.47 13.33 0.65
N PRO A 46 11.77 14.47 1.31
CA PRO A 46 10.88 15.64 1.28
C PRO A 46 10.57 16.17 -0.12
N GLY A 47 11.44 15.97 -1.11
CA GLY A 47 11.22 16.36 -2.51
C GLY A 47 10.17 15.52 -3.26
N ASP A 48 9.81 14.35 -2.72
CA ASP A 48 8.82 13.43 -3.30
C ASP A 48 7.38 13.73 -2.84
N LEU A 49 7.16 14.82 -2.12
CA LEU A 49 5.90 15.15 -1.46
C LEU A 49 5.36 16.50 -1.92
N VAL A 50 4.06 16.53 -2.23
CA VAL A 50 3.30 17.74 -2.54
C VAL A 50 2.40 18.14 -1.38
N THR A 51 2.20 19.44 -1.21
CA THR A 51 1.30 20.00 -0.20
C THR A 51 -0.12 20.03 -0.73
N ALA A 52 -1.08 19.62 0.10
CA ALA A 52 -2.49 19.66 -0.24
C ALA A 52 -2.97 21.11 -0.42
N PRO A 53 -3.90 21.38 -1.36
CA PRO A 53 -4.54 22.69 -1.44
C PRO A 53 -5.45 22.95 -0.23
N PRO A 54 -5.89 24.21 -0.04
CA PRO A 54 -6.87 24.56 0.98
C PRO A 54 -8.14 23.71 0.89
N GLY A 55 -8.71 23.38 2.05
CA GLY A 55 -9.95 22.59 2.16
C GLY A 55 -9.75 21.07 2.19
N VAL A 56 -8.57 20.55 1.83
CA VAL A 56 -8.29 19.10 1.94
C VAL A 56 -8.03 18.68 3.38
N ALA A 57 -7.15 19.40 4.08
CA ALA A 57 -6.83 19.12 5.48
C ALA A 57 -7.72 19.95 6.40
N ILE A 58 -8.21 19.34 7.48
CA ILE A 58 -9.01 20.06 8.50
C ILE A 58 -8.17 21.06 9.29
N ARG A 59 -6.86 20.79 9.44
CA ARG A 59 -5.89 21.63 10.13
C ARG A 59 -4.47 21.28 9.68
N GLY A 60 -3.57 22.25 9.85
CA GLY A 60 -2.15 22.07 9.54
C GLY A 60 -1.90 21.78 8.06
N THR A 61 -0.70 21.29 7.76
CA THR A 61 -0.30 20.91 6.41
C THR A 61 -0.48 19.42 6.20
N CYS A 62 -1.20 19.03 5.15
CA CYS A 62 -1.19 17.66 4.65
C CYS A 62 -0.21 17.57 3.48
N ARG A 63 0.77 16.67 3.56
CA ARG A 63 1.67 16.34 2.45
C ARG A 63 1.55 14.86 2.13
N LEU A 64 1.46 14.52 0.84
CA LEU A 64 1.48 13.15 0.33
C LEU A 64 2.30 13.10 -0.94
N ARG A 65 2.62 11.89 -1.39
CA ARG A 65 3.16 11.70 -2.74
C ARG A 65 2.13 12.18 -3.79
N PRO A 66 2.57 12.71 -4.95
CA PRO A 66 1.70 13.31 -5.95
C PRO A 66 0.50 12.43 -6.33
N GLU A 67 0.71 11.13 -6.51
CA GLU A 67 -0.31 10.19 -6.97
C GLU A 67 -1.38 9.97 -5.89
N ALA A 68 -0.97 9.80 -4.63
CA ALA A 68 -1.90 9.71 -3.49
C ALA A 68 -2.62 11.03 -3.23
N MET A 69 -1.95 12.18 -3.39
CA MET A 69 -2.60 13.49 -3.27
C MET A 69 -3.69 13.68 -4.33
N ALA A 70 -3.37 13.38 -5.59
CA ALA A 70 -4.35 13.46 -6.66
C ALA A 70 -5.54 12.53 -6.40
N ALA A 71 -5.29 11.31 -5.91
CA ALA A 71 -6.34 10.38 -5.52
C ALA A 71 -7.21 10.90 -4.37
N LEU A 72 -6.59 11.47 -3.33
CA LEU A 72 -7.29 12.08 -2.21
C LEU A 72 -8.20 13.22 -2.67
N GLN A 73 -7.73 14.10 -3.56
CA GLN A 73 -8.54 15.19 -4.11
C GLN A 73 -9.77 14.67 -4.88
N ARG A 74 -9.60 13.61 -5.68
CA ARG A 74 -10.74 12.98 -6.39
C ARG A 74 -11.74 12.35 -5.42
N LEU A 75 -11.25 11.68 -4.37
CA LEU A 75 -12.10 11.08 -3.33
C LEU A 75 -12.90 12.16 -2.60
N LEU A 76 -12.25 13.24 -2.16
CA LEU A 76 -12.92 14.32 -1.44
C LEU A 76 -13.91 15.08 -2.35
N ALA A 77 -13.59 15.27 -3.63
CA ALA A 77 -14.53 15.84 -4.59
C ALA A 77 -15.77 14.94 -4.81
N ALA A 78 -15.58 13.61 -4.86
CA ALA A 78 -16.69 12.67 -4.95
C ALA A 78 -17.55 12.67 -3.67
N ALA A 79 -16.94 12.77 -2.49
CA ALA A 79 -17.67 12.92 -1.23
C ALA A 79 -18.45 14.25 -1.19
N ALA A 80 -17.86 15.34 -1.67
CA ALA A 80 -18.53 16.64 -1.78
C ALA A 80 -19.73 16.61 -2.75
N GLY A 81 -19.70 15.74 -3.77
CA GLY A 81 -20.82 15.57 -4.70
C GLY A 81 -21.94 14.64 -4.21
N ASP A 82 -21.78 13.98 -3.05
CA ASP A 82 -22.80 13.09 -2.47
C ASP A 82 -23.54 13.80 -1.32
N PRO A 83 -24.85 14.11 -1.47
CA PRO A 83 -25.63 14.84 -0.46
C PRO A 83 -25.63 14.19 0.94
N LYS A 84 -25.30 12.91 1.07
CA LYS A 84 -25.25 12.22 2.37
C LYS A 84 -24.01 12.58 3.19
N VAL A 85 -22.93 13.00 2.53
CA VAL A 85 -21.60 13.19 3.14
C VAL A 85 -20.89 14.47 2.70
N GLU A 86 -21.55 15.31 1.90
CA GLU A 86 -21.06 16.59 1.43
C GLU A 86 -20.50 17.45 2.59
N GLY A 87 -19.27 17.92 2.43
CA GLY A 87 -18.59 18.78 3.41
C GLY A 87 -18.24 18.10 4.74
N GLN A 88 -18.36 16.77 4.85
CA GLN A 88 -18.11 16.06 6.10
C GLN A 88 -16.72 15.43 6.19
N LEU A 89 -16.01 15.23 5.09
CA LEU A 89 -14.80 14.42 5.07
C LEU A 89 -13.53 15.26 4.81
N TYR A 90 -12.50 15.04 5.63
CA TYR A 90 -11.24 15.79 5.56
C TYR A 90 -10.04 14.90 5.89
N ALA A 91 -8.86 15.29 5.41
CA ALA A 91 -7.60 14.75 5.92
C ALA A 91 -7.28 15.35 7.30
N LEU A 92 -6.91 14.48 8.25
CA LEU A 92 -6.52 14.82 9.60
C LEU A 92 -4.99 14.87 9.78
N SER A 93 -4.31 13.84 9.27
CA SER A 93 -2.85 13.67 9.34
C SER A 93 -2.39 12.96 8.07
N CYS A 94 -1.28 13.40 7.48
CA CYS A 94 -0.75 12.84 6.23
C CYS A 94 0.69 12.38 6.45
N HIS A 95 1.65 12.72 5.58
CA HIS A 95 3.06 12.40 5.84
C HIS A 95 3.52 12.88 7.22
N ARG A 96 4.26 12.01 7.91
CA ARG A 96 4.92 12.28 9.18
C ARG A 96 6.34 11.77 9.08
N SER A 97 7.32 12.65 9.27
CA SER A 97 8.73 12.26 9.27
C SER A 97 9.03 11.34 10.46
N ILE A 98 10.16 10.62 10.41
CA ILE A 98 10.62 9.79 11.54
C ILE A 98 10.76 10.62 12.83
N GLU A 99 11.31 11.84 12.73
CA GLU A 99 11.45 12.76 13.86
C GLU A 99 10.08 13.17 14.43
N SER A 100 9.12 13.52 13.58
CA SER A 100 7.76 13.86 14.02
C SER A 100 7.01 12.64 14.58
N GLN A 101 7.32 11.43 14.07
CA GLN A 101 6.79 10.18 14.58
C GLN A 101 7.32 9.91 15.99
N GLU A 102 8.60 10.16 16.26
CA GLU A 102 9.19 10.07 17.61
C GLU A 102 8.50 11.01 18.59
N ALA A 103 8.32 12.28 18.24
CA ALA A 103 7.59 13.22 19.08
C ALA A 103 6.15 12.76 19.37
N THR A 104 5.50 12.10 18.41
CA THR A 104 4.13 11.56 18.56
C THR A 104 4.11 10.31 19.45
N PHE A 105 5.03 9.37 19.23
CA PHE A 105 5.16 8.13 19.99
C PHE A 105 5.51 8.41 21.46
N CYS A 106 6.44 9.34 21.68
CA CYS A 106 6.98 9.66 22.99
C CYS A 106 6.21 10.72 23.76
N LYS A 107 5.07 11.18 23.24
CA LYS A 107 4.19 12.10 23.96
C LYS A 107 3.83 11.53 25.35
N PRO A 108 4.12 12.22 26.46
CA PRO A 108 3.88 11.68 27.80
C PRO A 108 2.45 11.18 28.00
N ARG A 109 2.33 9.97 28.57
CA ARG A 109 1.08 9.34 28.98
C ARG A 109 1.36 8.69 30.33
N ALA A 110 0.49 8.92 31.30
CA ALA A 110 0.66 8.34 32.63
C ALA A 110 0.77 6.81 32.49
N GLU A 111 1.82 6.25 33.07
CA GLU A 111 2.03 4.79 33.23
C GLU A 111 2.11 3.97 31.92
N ALA A 112 2.31 4.59 30.75
CA ALA A 112 2.40 3.87 29.48
C ALA A 112 3.83 3.47 29.10
N THR A 113 4.05 2.16 28.92
CA THR A 113 5.26 1.58 28.32
C THR A 113 5.32 1.82 26.80
N ASP A 114 6.46 1.53 26.17
CA ASP A 114 6.57 1.59 24.71
C ASP A 114 5.64 0.59 24.00
N GLY A 115 5.40 -0.57 24.62
CA GLY A 115 4.39 -1.53 24.15
C GLY A 115 2.96 -0.96 24.23
N ASP A 116 2.61 -0.28 25.32
CA ASP A 116 1.29 0.34 25.45
C ASP A 116 1.07 1.46 24.42
N ARG A 117 2.14 2.21 24.11
CA ARG A 117 2.14 3.23 23.05
C ARG A 117 1.95 2.58 21.68
N SER A 118 2.65 1.47 21.41
CA SER A 118 2.65 0.81 20.10
C SER A 118 1.31 0.24 19.70
N ILE A 119 0.39 0.00 20.65
CA ILE A 119 -1.00 -0.38 20.34
C ILE A 119 -1.68 0.69 19.47
N SER A 120 -1.36 1.97 19.68
CA SER A 120 -2.03 3.11 19.04
C SER A 120 -1.15 3.98 18.16
N VAL A 121 0.17 3.88 18.29
CA VAL A 121 1.12 4.77 17.63
C VAL A 121 2.34 3.94 17.25
N ALA A 122 2.65 3.81 15.96
CA ALA A 122 3.84 3.08 15.53
C ALA A 122 5.14 3.70 16.07
N PRO A 123 6.19 2.91 16.34
CA PRO A 123 7.50 3.45 16.68
C PRO A 123 8.10 4.25 15.50
N PRO A 124 9.06 5.15 15.77
CA PRO A 124 9.82 5.87 14.74
C PRO A 124 10.34 4.95 13.62
N GLY A 125 10.12 5.29 12.36
CA GLY A 125 10.54 4.47 11.21
C GLY A 125 9.60 3.32 10.83
N HIS A 126 8.59 3.04 11.66
CA HIS A 126 7.63 1.95 11.46
C HIS A 126 6.19 2.44 11.19
N SER A 127 5.99 3.74 10.97
CA SER A 127 4.67 4.30 10.62
C SER A 127 4.44 4.30 9.10
N GLU A 128 3.26 3.85 8.65
CA GLU A 128 2.87 3.97 7.24
C GLU A 128 2.83 5.44 6.77
N HIS A 129 2.62 6.42 7.67
CA HIS A 129 2.68 7.85 7.31
C HIS A 129 4.04 8.28 6.76
N GLY A 130 5.13 7.63 7.19
CA GLY A 130 6.48 7.91 6.69
C GLY A 130 6.63 7.62 5.19
N THR A 131 5.76 6.78 4.61
CA THR A 131 5.80 6.44 3.18
C THR A 131 5.32 7.57 2.27
N GLY A 132 4.54 8.51 2.81
CA GLY A 132 3.80 9.51 2.04
C GLY A 132 2.58 8.98 1.26
N TYR A 133 2.20 7.71 1.47
CA TYR A 133 1.02 7.09 0.88
C TYR A 133 -0.15 6.88 1.85
N ALA A 134 0.07 7.03 3.16
CA ALA A 134 -0.96 6.86 4.18
C ALA A 134 -1.45 8.20 4.75
N LEU A 135 -2.72 8.25 5.12
CA LEU A 135 -3.34 9.37 5.82
C LEU A 135 -4.40 8.90 6.82
N ASP A 136 -4.70 9.80 7.75
CA ASP A 136 -5.84 9.70 8.64
C ASP A 136 -6.97 10.57 8.10
N PHE A 137 -8.16 10.02 7.96
CA PHE A 137 -9.38 10.77 7.71
C PHE A 137 -10.02 11.24 9.01
N THR A 138 -10.71 12.38 8.96
CA THR A 138 -11.66 12.78 9.99
C THR A 138 -12.99 13.21 9.40
N VAL A 139 -14.02 13.16 10.23
CA VAL A 139 -15.39 13.49 9.87
C VAL A 139 -15.88 14.71 10.66
N ARG A 140 -16.64 15.57 10.00
CA ARG A 140 -17.34 16.72 10.58
C ARG A 140 -18.85 16.66 10.25
N PRO A 141 -19.71 17.20 11.13
CA PRO A 141 -19.39 17.66 12.48
C PRO A 141 -18.90 16.50 13.39
N ALA A 142 -18.16 16.84 14.45
CA ALA A 142 -17.54 15.85 15.32
C ALA A 142 -18.58 15.11 16.19
N ASP A 143 -19.65 15.80 16.61
CA ASP A 143 -20.77 15.26 17.40
C ASP A 143 -20.33 14.42 18.61
N GLY A 144 -19.41 14.96 19.41
CA GLY A 144 -18.87 14.28 20.60
C GLY A 144 -17.85 13.18 20.31
N CYS A 145 -17.60 12.84 19.05
CA CYS A 145 -16.53 11.93 18.65
C CYS A 145 -15.26 12.71 18.32
N ARG A 146 -14.19 12.52 19.10
CA ARG A 146 -12.90 13.16 18.82
C ARG A 146 -12.27 12.59 17.56
N ASP A 147 -11.34 13.35 16.99
CA ASP A 147 -10.50 12.89 15.88
C ASP A 147 -9.71 11.62 16.27
N ALA A 148 -9.53 10.72 15.30
CA ALA A 148 -8.81 9.45 15.47
C ALA A 148 -9.36 8.56 16.60
N GLU A 149 -10.69 8.45 16.68
CA GLU A 149 -11.40 7.57 17.62
C GLU A 149 -12.38 6.64 16.89
N ALA A 150 -12.61 5.46 17.48
CA ALA A 150 -13.44 4.42 16.87
C ALA A 150 -14.91 4.84 16.63
N CYS A 151 -15.43 5.80 17.42
CA CYS A 151 -16.78 6.33 17.26
C CYS A 151 -17.03 6.95 15.88
N MET A 152 -15.99 7.32 15.11
CA MET A 152 -16.17 7.81 13.75
C MET A 152 -16.82 6.77 12.84
N ALA A 153 -16.65 5.48 13.15
CA ALA A 153 -17.19 4.39 12.36
C ALA A 153 -18.71 4.33 12.36
N ALA A 154 -19.37 4.99 13.32
CA ALA A 154 -20.83 5.12 13.35
C ALA A 154 -21.35 6.19 12.37
N LYS A 155 -20.48 7.08 11.85
CA LYS A 155 -20.88 8.22 11.03
C LYS A 155 -21.17 7.82 9.57
N PRO A 156 -22.13 8.49 8.89
CA PRO A 156 -22.40 8.26 7.46
C PRO A 156 -21.16 8.38 6.57
N ALA A 157 -20.29 9.36 6.83
CA ALA A 157 -19.06 9.56 6.07
C ALA A 157 -18.08 8.37 6.13
N PHE A 158 -18.00 7.65 7.27
CA PHE A 158 -17.18 6.45 7.35
C PHE A 158 -17.77 5.30 6.54
N ARG A 159 -19.10 5.11 6.55
CA ARG A 159 -19.76 4.13 5.68
C ARG A 159 -19.48 4.42 4.22
N TRP A 160 -19.60 5.68 3.81
CA TRP A 160 -19.27 6.13 2.47
C TRP A 160 -17.80 5.84 2.11
N LEU A 161 -16.86 6.12 3.02
CA LEU A 161 -15.44 5.78 2.84
C LEU A 161 -15.25 4.28 2.60
N ARG A 162 -15.82 3.41 3.43
CA ARG A 162 -15.71 1.95 3.25
C ARG A 162 -16.21 1.47 1.89
N GLU A 163 -17.26 2.09 1.37
CA GLU A 163 -17.85 1.70 0.08
C GLU A 163 -17.09 2.30 -1.13
N ASN A 164 -16.51 3.50 -0.98
CA ASN A 164 -16.01 4.28 -2.12
C ASN A 164 -14.50 4.46 -2.18
N ALA A 165 -13.79 4.46 -1.05
CA ALA A 165 -12.35 4.70 -1.00
C ALA A 165 -11.54 3.72 -1.87
N PRO A 166 -11.90 2.42 -1.99
CA PRO A 166 -11.22 1.50 -2.92
C PRO A 166 -11.24 1.96 -4.38
N ARG A 167 -12.30 2.66 -4.81
CA ARG A 167 -12.44 3.20 -6.19
C ARG A 167 -11.43 4.33 -6.49
N PHE A 168 -10.80 4.87 -5.45
CA PHE A 168 -9.77 5.91 -5.55
C PHE A 168 -8.39 5.37 -5.17
N GLY A 169 -8.24 4.07 -4.91
CA GLY A 169 -6.95 3.48 -4.59
C GLY A 169 -6.63 3.43 -3.10
N PHE A 170 -7.57 3.75 -2.20
CA PHE A 170 -7.36 3.69 -0.75
C PHE A 170 -7.95 2.42 -0.12
N GLU A 171 -7.18 1.80 0.77
CA GLU A 171 -7.59 0.64 1.56
C GLU A 171 -7.35 0.89 3.07
N LEU A 172 -8.19 0.31 3.93
CA LEU A 172 -8.15 0.52 5.39
C LEU A 172 -7.08 -0.37 6.02
N SER A 173 -5.97 0.21 6.47
CA SER A 173 -4.79 -0.58 6.87
C SER A 173 -5.00 -1.45 8.10
N PHE A 174 -5.75 -0.97 9.10
CA PHE A 174 -5.92 -1.62 10.40
C PHE A 174 -7.39 -1.89 10.71
N PRO A 175 -8.02 -2.92 10.09
CA PRO A 175 -9.41 -3.29 10.37
C PRO A 175 -9.59 -3.91 11.77
N PRO A 176 -10.85 -4.06 12.24
CA PRO A 176 -11.14 -4.74 13.50
C PRO A 176 -10.53 -6.13 13.54
N GLY A 177 -9.81 -6.45 14.63
CA GLY A 177 -9.20 -7.77 14.81
C GLY A 177 -8.06 -8.10 13.84
N ASN A 178 -7.42 -7.10 13.24
CA ASN A 178 -6.27 -7.33 12.35
C ASN A 178 -5.17 -8.17 13.04
N ALA A 179 -4.55 -9.07 12.27
CA ALA A 179 -3.51 -9.99 12.77
C ALA A 179 -2.18 -9.29 13.10
N GLN A 180 -2.07 -7.99 12.84
CA GLN A 180 -0.90 -7.20 13.21
C GLN A 180 -0.91 -6.83 14.71
N HIS A 181 -2.06 -6.97 15.38
CA HIS A 181 -2.30 -6.54 16.76
C HIS A 181 -2.14 -5.03 17.00
N VAL A 182 -2.23 -4.25 15.92
CA VAL A 182 -2.46 -2.80 16.00
C VAL A 182 -3.92 -2.60 16.33
N LYS A 183 -4.27 -1.56 17.12
CA LYS A 183 -5.68 -1.27 17.40
C LYS A 183 -6.48 -1.09 16.10
N TRP A 184 -7.79 -1.23 16.18
CA TRP A 184 -8.65 -0.85 15.06
C TRP A 184 -8.58 0.67 14.86
N GLU A 185 -8.23 1.08 13.63
CA GLU A 185 -8.07 2.49 13.26
C GLU A 185 -8.96 2.85 12.06
N PRO A 186 -10.28 3.08 12.24
CA PRO A 186 -11.19 3.43 11.14
C PRO A 186 -10.79 4.71 10.38
N TRP A 187 -9.91 5.53 10.95
CA TRP A 187 -9.37 6.73 10.31
C TRP A 187 -8.18 6.45 9.40
N HIS A 188 -7.41 5.37 9.59
CA HIS A 188 -6.09 5.20 8.96
C HIS A 188 -6.18 4.41 7.65
N TRP A 189 -5.84 5.06 6.54
CA TRP A 189 -5.95 4.50 5.18
C TRP A 189 -4.65 4.69 4.42
N ARG A 190 -4.31 3.72 3.58
CA ARG A 190 -3.15 3.80 2.67
C ARG A 190 -3.58 3.77 1.21
N TRP A 191 -2.88 4.54 0.39
CA TRP A 191 -3.03 4.49 -1.05
C TRP A 191 -2.15 3.43 -1.67
N VAL A 192 -2.73 2.59 -2.52
CA VAL A 192 -2.07 1.52 -3.27
C VAL A 192 -2.42 1.53 -4.75
N GLY A 193 -3.17 2.54 -5.20
CA GLY A 193 -3.73 2.61 -6.54
C GLY A 193 -4.90 1.65 -6.75
N THR A 194 -5.81 2.03 -7.64
CA THR A 194 -6.99 1.26 -8.06
C THR A 194 -6.62 -0.05 -8.77
N SER A 195 -5.43 -0.10 -9.37
CA SER A 195 -4.82 -1.30 -9.94
C SER A 195 -3.30 -1.21 -9.85
N ALA A 196 -2.60 -2.33 -10.03
CA ALA A 196 -1.14 -2.36 -10.09
C ALA A 196 -0.53 -1.52 -11.23
N HIS A 197 -1.31 -1.17 -12.25
CA HIS A 197 -0.87 -0.41 -13.42
C HIS A 197 -1.11 1.10 -13.31
N GLU A 198 -1.82 1.57 -12.29
CA GLU A 198 -1.97 3.02 -12.06
C GLU A 198 -0.59 3.65 -11.77
N PRO A 199 -0.23 4.80 -12.38
CA PRO A 199 1.04 5.46 -12.11
C PRO A 199 1.29 5.64 -10.60
N GLY A 200 2.48 5.26 -10.13
CA GLY A 200 2.85 5.28 -8.71
C GLY A 200 2.39 4.06 -7.90
N ALA A 201 1.39 3.30 -8.36
CA ALA A 201 0.84 2.15 -7.63
C ALA A 201 1.87 1.03 -7.43
N ALA A 202 2.74 0.78 -8.42
CA ALA A 202 3.80 -0.23 -8.30
C ALA A 202 4.72 0.04 -7.09
N ARG A 203 5.09 1.32 -6.87
CA ARG A 203 5.91 1.72 -5.72
C ARG A 203 5.16 1.53 -4.41
N ALA A 204 3.92 2.03 -4.32
CA ALA A 204 3.10 1.90 -3.13
C ALA A 204 2.87 0.42 -2.77
N ARG A 205 2.51 -0.41 -3.76
CA ARG A 205 2.28 -1.84 -3.58
C ARG A 205 3.54 -2.60 -3.21
N PHE A 206 4.70 -2.19 -3.70
CA PHE A 206 5.97 -2.75 -3.25
C PHE A 206 6.24 -2.44 -1.77
N ILE A 207 6.07 -1.18 -1.35
CA ILE A 207 6.23 -0.76 0.05
C ILE A 207 5.27 -1.53 0.97
N PHE A 208 4.01 -1.68 0.57
CA PHE A 208 2.99 -2.38 1.36
C PHE A 208 2.86 -3.87 1.04
N ALA A 209 3.75 -4.47 0.23
CA ALA A 209 3.59 -5.84 -0.25
C ALA A 209 3.46 -6.84 0.89
N ARG A 210 4.25 -6.63 1.95
CA ARG A 210 4.22 -7.47 3.14
C ARG A 210 2.97 -7.25 3.98
N ALA A 211 2.64 -5.99 4.27
CA ALA A 211 1.42 -5.65 4.99
C ALA A 211 0.19 -6.23 4.30
N ARG A 212 0.05 -6.04 2.99
CA ARG A 212 -1.06 -6.57 2.19
C ARG A 212 -1.17 -8.10 2.20
N ARG A 213 -0.04 -8.80 2.31
CA ARG A 213 0.00 -10.28 2.33
C ARG A 213 -0.29 -10.86 3.72
N GLU A 214 0.34 -10.30 4.75
CA GLU A 214 0.31 -10.85 6.12
C GLU A 214 -0.80 -10.23 6.98
N PHE A 215 -1.16 -8.98 6.70
CA PHE A 215 -2.11 -8.16 7.46
C PHE A 215 -3.07 -7.41 6.50
N PRO A 216 -3.91 -8.16 5.76
CA PRO A 216 -4.74 -7.58 4.70
C PRO A 216 -5.67 -6.49 5.24
N ALA A 217 -5.83 -5.42 4.45
CA ALA A 217 -6.76 -4.34 4.72
C ALA A 217 -8.23 -4.80 4.63
N ASP A 218 -9.17 -4.03 5.19
CA ASP A 218 -10.61 -4.20 4.94
C ASP A 218 -11.36 -2.85 4.99
N PRO A 219 -11.82 -2.31 3.84
CA PRO A 219 -11.80 -2.93 2.52
C PRO A 219 -10.38 -2.98 1.93
N ALA A 220 -10.05 -4.07 1.25
CA ALA A 220 -8.82 -4.22 0.47
C ALA A 220 -9.06 -3.95 -1.02
N ILE A 221 -8.00 -3.53 -1.72
CA ILE A 221 -8.00 -3.46 -3.19
C ILE A 221 -7.38 -4.73 -3.75
N VAL A 222 -8.22 -5.59 -4.34
CA VAL A 222 -7.79 -6.84 -4.98
C VAL A 222 -7.67 -6.62 -6.48
N ASP A 223 -6.51 -6.92 -7.06
CA ASP A 223 -6.38 -6.89 -8.52
C ASP A 223 -7.17 -8.08 -9.11
N PRO A 224 -7.84 -7.90 -10.27
CA PRO A 224 -8.37 -9.05 -10.99
C PRO A 224 -7.21 -10.02 -11.30
N PRO A 225 -7.45 -11.35 -11.28
CA PRO A 225 -6.42 -12.30 -11.68
C PRO A 225 -5.92 -11.96 -13.09
N PRO A 226 -4.62 -12.15 -13.39
CA PRO A 226 -4.12 -11.91 -14.73
C PRO A 226 -4.93 -12.75 -15.73
N PRO A 227 -5.25 -12.22 -16.93
CA PRO A 227 -5.88 -13.03 -17.95
C PRO A 227 -5.02 -14.27 -18.21
N PRO A 228 -5.62 -15.44 -18.52
CA PRO A 228 -4.85 -16.60 -18.90
C PRO A 228 -3.92 -16.23 -20.06
N PRO A 229 -2.69 -16.81 -20.13
CA PRO A 229 -1.78 -16.53 -21.24
C PRO A 229 -2.54 -16.78 -22.54
N VAL A 230 -2.54 -15.79 -23.42
CA VAL A 230 -3.10 -15.95 -24.78
C VAL A 230 -2.19 -16.94 -25.49
N VAL A 231 -2.55 -18.22 -25.44
CA VAL A 231 -1.96 -19.22 -26.31
C VAL A 231 -2.42 -18.84 -27.71
N SER A 232 -1.56 -18.17 -28.48
CA SER A 232 -1.83 -17.92 -29.89
C SER A 232 -2.17 -19.26 -30.52
N ALA A 233 -3.39 -19.41 -31.02
CA ALA A 233 -3.78 -20.60 -31.76
C ALA A 233 -2.74 -20.81 -32.86
N PRO A 234 -2.24 -22.06 -33.06
CA PRO A 234 -1.34 -22.32 -34.16
C PRO A 234 -2.01 -21.85 -35.46
N PRO A 235 -1.23 -21.25 -36.39
CA PRO A 235 -1.78 -20.76 -37.64
C PRO A 235 -2.54 -21.90 -38.33
N PRO A 236 -3.68 -21.61 -38.98
CA PRO A 236 -4.44 -22.62 -39.70
C PRO A 236 -3.51 -23.30 -40.72
N PRO A 237 -3.66 -24.63 -40.93
CA PRO A 237 -2.85 -25.34 -41.90
C PRO A 237 -3.00 -24.67 -43.28
N PRO A 238 -1.92 -24.61 -44.08
CA PRO A 238 -1.98 -24.00 -45.40
C PRO A 238 -3.06 -24.70 -46.25
N PRO A 239 -3.78 -23.96 -47.11
CA PRO A 239 -4.78 -24.55 -47.99
C PRO A 239 -4.15 -25.63 -48.87
N PRO A 240 -4.89 -26.72 -49.17
CA PRO A 240 -4.38 -27.80 -50.01
C PRO A 240 -3.92 -27.26 -51.37
N ALA A 241 -2.75 -27.70 -51.80
CA ALA A 241 -2.17 -27.31 -53.09
C ALA A 241 -3.14 -27.64 -54.23
N ALA A 242 -3.34 -26.69 -55.14
CA ALA A 242 -4.19 -26.86 -56.31
C ALA A 242 -3.71 -28.07 -57.15
N PRO A 243 -4.64 -28.84 -57.74
CA PRO A 243 -4.26 -29.99 -58.56
C PRO A 243 -3.44 -29.55 -59.76
N VAL A 244 -2.29 -30.20 -59.95
CA VAL A 244 -1.42 -30.02 -61.12
C VAL A 244 -2.16 -30.54 -62.36
N GLU A 245 -2.50 -29.63 -63.27
CA GLU A 245 -3.03 -30.01 -64.59
C GLU A 245 -1.98 -30.80 -65.36
N SER A 246 -2.29 -32.08 -65.64
CA SER A 246 -1.50 -32.90 -66.56
C SER A 246 -1.74 -32.42 -68.00
N LYS A 247 -0.69 -31.84 -68.61
CA LYS A 247 -0.70 -31.52 -70.04
C LYS A 247 -0.78 -32.81 -70.86
N LYS A 248 -1.95 -33.09 -71.45
CA LYS A 248 -2.13 -34.15 -72.45
C LYS A 248 -1.30 -33.84 -73.69
N GLY A 249 -0.33 -34.72 -73.99
CA GLY A 249 0.49 -34.67 -75.20
C GLY A 249 -0.33 -34.83 -76.48
N ARG A 250 -0.15 -33.91 -77.42
CA ARG A 250 -0.76 -33.89 -78.75
C ARG A 250 -0.04 -34.89 -79.67
N LYS A 251 -0.63 -36.06 -79.92
CA LYS A 251 -0.10 -37.04 -80.91
C LYS A 251 -0.47 -36.59 -82.33
N LYS A 252 0.53 -36.16 -83.11
CA LYS A 252 0.41 -35.89 -84.56
C LYS A 252 0.10 -37.19 -85.30
N ARG A 253 -0.99 -37.21 -86.10
CA ARG A 253 -1.17 -38.19 -87.18
C ARG A 253 -0.30 -37.76 -88.36
N GLN A 254 0.61 -38.62 -88.81
CA GLN A 254 1.22 -38.54 -90.14
C GLN A 254 0.43 -39.44 -91.08
N ALA A 255 0.16 -38.93 -92.27
CA ALA A 255 -0.36 -39.66 -93.41
C ALA A 255 0.79 -39.89 -94.41
N LYS A 256 0.84 -41.08 -95.01
CA LYS A 256 1.34 -41.38 -96.38
C LYS A 256 1.16 -42.87 -96.65
N GLU A 257 0.30 -43.19 -97.63
CA GLU A 257 0.63 -43.75 -98.96
C GLU A 257 0.79 -45.27 -98.93
#